data_AF-A0A2M7H0X7-F1
#
_entry.id   AF-A0A2M7H0X7-F1
#
_cell.length_a   1.000
_cell.length_b   1.000
_cell.length_c   1.000
_cell.angle_alpha   90.00
_cell.angle_beta   90.00
_cell.angle_gamma   90.00
#
_symmetry.space_group_name_H-M   'P 1'
#
loop_
_entity.id
_entity.type
_entity.pdbx_description
1 polymer ?
#
loop_
_entity_poly.entity_id
_entity_poly.type
_entity_poly.pdbx_seq_one_letter_code
_entity_poly.pdbx_strand_id
1 'polypeptide(L)'
;HDISDVAELKAYRKDATSMLTLFTLEPLPEGGDRDRLLLDNFGYSKRDNQRSKELHSTLSCRRYNNQGLKLSVGKDKIRVQGKGKRLNIYWDIESLEKKFHDKLPALVYVLADRKIIKNKEHFNFNEAYLLTDFDFESFKKMVKKDEIVVDFRMYYRPDGSVRNHGTGFRVKINKLYHAFKNKKKLI
;
A
#
# COMPACT_ATOMS: atom_id res chain seq x y z
N HIS A 1 10.88 2.70 -14.36
CA HIS A 1 10.38 3.81 -13.51
C HIS A 1 9.59 4.80 -14.36
N ASP A 2 8.95 5.81 -13.76
CA ASP A 2 8.10 6.75 -14.50
C ASP A 2 8.89 7.88 -15.17
N ILE A 3 10.05 8.25 -14.61
CA ILE A 3 10.97 9.25 -15.19
C ILE A 3 12.25 8.54 -15.61
N SER A 4 12.28 8.05 -16.86
CA SER A 4 13.47 7.51 -17.56
C SER A 4 14.39 6.62 -16.69
N ASP A 5 13.80 5.75 -15.86
CA ASP A 5 14.51 4.87 -14.92
C ASP A 5 15.31 5.55 -13.79
N VAL A 6 15.15 6.87 -13.62
CA VAL A 6 15.81 7.66 -12.59
C VAL A 6 14.94 7.78 -11.33
N ALA A 7 13.63 7.97 -11.50
CA ALA A 7 12.72 8.18 -10.36
C ALA A 7 11.30 7.68 -10.63
N GLU A 8 10.62 7.25 -9.56
CA GLU A 8 9.18 7.03 -9.56
C GLU A 8 8.45 8.36 -9.39
N LEU A 9 7.32 8.55 -10.06
CA LEU A 9 6.51 9.77 -9.98
C LEU A 9 5.23 9.48 -9.20
N LYS A 10 4.96 10.25 -8.14
CA LYS A 10 3.70 10.18 -7.41
C LYS A 10 3.06 11.55 -7.27
N ALA A 11 1.87 11.70 -7.83
CA ALA A 11 1.02 12.86 -7.62
C ALA A 11 0.09 12.68 -6.42
N TYR A 12 -0.15 13.75 -5.68
CA TYR A 12 -0.99 13.74 -4.48
C TYR A 12 -1.71 15.08 -4.31
N ARG A 13 -2.98 15.03 -3.86
CA ARG A 13 -3.77 16.25 -3.60
C ARG A 13 -3.31 16.88 -2.29
N LYS A 14 -3.10 18.19 -2.24
CA LYS A 14 -2.64 18.89 -1.02
C LYS A 14 -3.60 18.74 0.16
N ASP A 15 -4.91 18.68 -0.13
CA ASP A 15 -5.98 18.55 0.86
C ASP A 15 -6.27 17.09 1.26
N ALA A 16 -5.60 16.10 0.65
CA ALA A 16 -5.84 14.70 0.96
C ALA A 16 -5.13 14.25 2.24
N THR A 17 -5.82 13.40 3.00
CA THR A 17 -5.30 12.76 4.23
C THR A 17 -5.05 11.26 4.04
N SER A 18 -5.34 10.73 2.86
CA SER A 18 -5.17 9.33 2.50
C SER A 18 -3.69 8.88 2.51
N MET A 19 -3.43 7.59 2.59
CA MET A 19 -2.06 7.08 2.51
C MET A 19 -1.53 7.12 1.07
N LEU A 20 -0.22 7.34 0.90
CA LEU A 20 0.42 7.21 -0.40
C LEU A 20 0.82 5.75 -0.62
N THR A 21 0.44 5.18 -1.76
CA THR A 21 0.92 3.84 -2.15
C THR A 21 2.35 3.95 -2.67
N LEU A 22 3.29 3.29 -2.00
CA LEU A 22 4.69 3.23 -2.41
C LEU A 22 4.84 2.26 -3.58
N PHE A 23 4.45 1.01 -3.36
CA PHE A 23 4.42 -0.03 -4.38
C PHE A 23 3.39 -1.11 -4.03
N THR A 24 3.11 -1.97 -5.00
CA THR A 24 2.30 -3.17 -4.82
C THR A 24 3.18 -4.41 -4.94
N LEU A 25 2.96 -5.38 -4.05
CA LEU A 25 3.59 -6.69 -4.12
C LEU A 25 2.66 -7.71 -3.47
N GLU A 26 2.31 -8.77 -4.20
CA GLU A 26 1.48 -9.84 -3.66
C GLU A 26 2.28 -10.73 -2.68
N PRO A 27 1.68 -11.18 -1.57
CA PRO A 27 2.32 -12.15 -0.70
C PRO A 27 2.29 -13.55 -1.33
N LEU A 28 3.20 -14.42 -0.93
CA LEU A 28 3.13 -15.85 -1.20
C LEU A 28 2.12 -16.54 -0.27
N PRO A 29 1.44 -17.60 -0.74
CA PRO A 29 1.34 -18.02 -2.14
C PRO A 29 0.54 -17.00 -2.97
N GLU A 30 0.83 -16.89 -4.27
CA GLU A 30 0.19 -15.88 -5.12
C GLU A 30 -1.24 -16.25 -5.52
N GLY A 31 -2.16 -15.28 -5.42
CA GLY A 31 -3.48 -15.29 -6.07
C GLY A 31 -4.37 -16.49 -5.74
N GLY A 32 -5.40 -16.66 -6.59
CA GLY A 32 -6.29 -17.82 -6.59
C GLY A 32 -6.85 -18.18 -5.21
N ASP A 33 -6.44 -19.34 -4.70
CA ASP A 33 -6.94 -19.89 -3.44
C ASP A 33 -6.53 -19.07 -2.22
N ARG A 34 -5.40 -18.34 -2.27
CA ARG A 34 -5.04 -17.40 -1.21
C ARG A 34 -6.08 -16.30 -1.10
N ASP A 35 -6.50 -15.73 -2.22
CA ASP A 35 -7.45 -14.61 -2.22
C ASP A 35 -8.84 -15.07 -1.80
N ARG A 36 -9.29 -16.23 -2.27
CA ARG A 36 -10.54 -16.85 -1.82
C ARG A 36 -10.51 -17.12 -0.33
N LEU A 37 -9.42 -17.73 0.18
CA LEU A 37 -9.22 -17.96 1.61
C LEU A 37 -9.35 -16.65 2.41
N LEU A 38 -8.71 -15.57 1.96
CA LEU A 38 -8.77 -14.28 2.63
C LEU A 38 -10.18 -13.68 2.59
N LEU A 39 -10.82 -13.65 1.42
CA LEU A 39 -12.18 -13.14 1.25
C LEU A 39 -13.19 -13.94 2.07
N ASP A 40 -13.10 -15.27 2.05
CA ASP A 40 -14.10 -16.13 2.68
C ASP A 40 -14.07 -16.05 4.20
N ASN A 41 -12.88 -15.84 4.78
CA ASN A 41 -12.68 -15.88 6.22
C ASN A 41 -12.61 -14.49 6.88
N PHE A 42 -12.19 -13.47 6.14
CA PHE A 42 -11.97 -12.14 6.69
C PHE A 42 -12.69 -11.04 5.89
N GLY A 43 -13.22 -11.36 4.71
CA GLY A 43 -14.01 -10.43 3.92
C GLY A 43 -15.39 -10.17 4.54
N TYR A 44 -15.96 -9.03 4.17
CA TYR A 44 -17.26 -8.56 4.64
C TYR A 44 -18.10 -8.11 3.44
N SER A 45 -19.43 -8.10 3.57
CA SER A 45 -20.33 -7.58 2.54
C SER A 45 -20.75 -6.15 2.87
N LYS A 46 -20.80 -5.28 1.86
CA LYS A 46 -21.47 -3.98 1.97
C LYS A 46 -22.80 -4.08 1.24
N ARG A 47 -23.86 -3.55 1.84
CA ARG A 47 -25.24 -3.67 1.31
C ARG A 47 -25.43 -3.02 -0.06
N ASP A 48 -24.59 -2.08 -0.45
CA ASP A 48 -24.83 -1.16 -1.57
C ASP A 48 -23.88 -1.33 -2.78
N ASN A 49 -23.24 -2.50 -2.94
CA ASN A 49 -22.31 -2.70 -4.06
C ASN A 49 -22.46 -4.03 -4.81
N GLN A 50 -23.49 -4.83 -4.50
CA GLN A 50 -23.78 -6.13 -5.13
C GLN A 50 -22.64 -7.17 -5.03
N ARG A 51 -21.61 -6.92 -4.19
CA ARG A 51 -20.50 -7.87 -3.98
C ARG A 51 -20.84 -8.82 -2.85
N SER A 52 -20.62 -10.11 -3.05
CA SER A 52 -20.84 -11.13 -2.01
C SER A 52 -19.90 -10.91 -0.82
N LYS A 53 -18.59 -10.71 -1.08
CA LYS A 53 -17.60 -10.27 -0.09
C LYS A 53 -16.56 -9.35 -0.71
N GLU A 54 -16.03 -8.45 0.11
CA GLU A 54 -14.86 -7.64 -0.17
C GLU A 54 -13.91 -7.62 1.04
N LEU A 55 -12.63 -7.44 0.75
CA LEU A 55 -11.58 -7.26 1.73
C LEU A 55 -10.75 -6.04 1.32
N HIS A 56 -11.23 -4.86 1.72
CA HIS A 56 -10.47 -3.62 1.75
C HIS A 56 -9.98 -3.41 3.17
N SER A 57 -8.79 -3.90 3.48
CA SER A 57 -8.33 -4.03 4.87
C SER A 57 -6.89 -3.56 5.01
N THR A 58 -6.67 -2.63 5.93
CA THR A 58 -5.35 -2.11 6.29
C THR A 58 -4.79 -2.90 7.46
N LEU A 59 -3.64 -3.53 7.25
CA LEU A 59 -2.94 -4.34 8.22
C LEU A 59 -1.75 -3.57 8.79
N SER A 60 -1.65 -3.58 10.11
CA SER A 60 -0.57 -2.97 10.90
C SER A 60 0.09 -4.02 11.81
N CYS A 61 1.24 -3.73 12.39
CA CYS A 61 1.96 -4.65 13.28
C CYS A 61 1.39 -4.66 14.70
N ARG A 62 1.00 -3.49 15.24
CA ARG A 62 0.68 -3.36 16.67
C ARG A 62 -0.61 -4.05 17.07
N ARG A 63 -1.63 -4.03 16.21
CA ARG A 63 -2.98 -4.50 16.56
C ARG A 63 -3.62 -5.24 15.40
N TYR A 64 -4.45 -6.21 15.73
CA TYR A 64 -5.43 -6.75 14.80
C TYR A 64 -6.41 -5.66 14.42
N ASN A 65 -6.72 -5.55 13.12
CA ASN A 65 -7.77 -4.67 12.62
C ASN A 65 -9.15 -5.30 12.83
N ASN A 66 -10.21 -4.62 12.36
CA ASN A 66 -11.59 -5.06 12.53
C ASN A 66 -11.90 -6.39 11.83
N GLN A 67 -11.14 -6.76 10.80
CA GLN A 67 -11.22 -8.06 10.15
C GLN A 67 -10.36 -9.12 10.85
N GLY A 68 -9.75 -8.81 12.00
CA GLY A 68 -8.93 -9.76 12.73
C GLY A 68 -7.59 -10.06 12.04
N LEU A 69 -7.07 -9.14 11.23
CA LEU A 69 -5.79 -9.28 10.52
C LEU A 69 -4.72 -8.33 11.08
N LYS A 70 -3.47 -8.79 11.14
CA LYS A 70 -2.29 -7.96 11.44
C LYS A 70 -1.04 -8.45 10.72
N LEU A 71 0.02 -7.65 10.78
CA LEU A 71 1.35 -8.01 10.30
C LEU A 71 2.23 -8.51 11.45
N SER A 72 3.20 -9.34 11.10
CA SER A 72 4.35 -9.69 11.94
C SER A 72 5.61 -9.62 11.10
N VAL A 73 6.58 -8.82 11.54
CA VAL A 73 7.85 -8.63 10.84
C VAL A 73 8.93 -9.48 11.51
N GLY A 74 9.33 -10.56 10.84
CA GLY A 74 10.44 -11.42 11.24
C GLY A 74 11.76 -11.01 10.57
N LYS A 75 12.80 -11.84 10.73
CA LYS A 75 14.10 -11.66 10.09
C LYS A 75 14.02 -11.84 8.57
N ASP A 76 13.40 -12.93 8.13
CA ASP A 76 13.42 -13.35 6.72
C ASP A 76 12.07 -13.14 6.02
N LYS A 77 11.00 -12.85 6.78
CA LYS A 77 9.63 -12.73 6.25
C LYS A 77 8.81 -11.66 6.97
N ILE A 78 7.96 -10.97 6.21
CA ILE A 78 6.79 -10.25 6.75
C ILE A 78 5.58 -11.15 6.58
N ARG A 79 4.87 -11.46 7.66
CA ARG A 79 3.75 -12.42 7.67
C ARG A 79 2.43 -11.73 7.98
N VAL A 80 1.36 -12.28 7.41
CA VAL A 80 -0.01 -11.94 7.76
C VAL A 80 -0.48 -12.90 8.85
N GLN A 81 -1.05 -12.36 9.91
CA GLN A 81 -1.63 -13.13 11.03
C GLN A 81 -3.13 -12.90 11.07
N GLY A 82 -3.89 -14.00 11.15
CA GLY A 82 -5.34 -13.99 11.33
C GLY A 82 -5.72 -14.39 12.75
N LYS A 83 -6.63 -13.65 13.38
CA LYS A 83 -7.17 -14.02 14.69
C LYS A 83 -7.95 -15.33 14.56
N GLY A 84 -7.59 -16.33 15.35
CA GLY A 84 -8.24 -17.65 15.33
C GLY A 84 -7.98 -18.49 14.08
N LYS A 85 -7.11 -18.04 13.15
CA LYS A 85 -6.80 -18.80 11.94
C LYS A 85 -5.31 -18.70 11.59
N ARG A 86 -4.66 -19.86 11.44
CA ARG A 86 -3.27 -19.94 10.99
C ARG A 86 -3.22 -19.63 9.49
N LEU A 87 -2.43 -18.62 9.12
CA LEU A 87 -2.21 -18.22 7.73
C LEU A 87 -0.75 -18.47 7.35
N ASN A 88 -0.53 -19.11 6.21
CA ASN A 88 0.78 -19.21 5.58
C ASN A 88 0.92 -18.16 4.47
N ILE A 89 0.64 -16.90 4.81
CA ILE A 89 0.65 -15.78 3.86
C ILE A 89 1.77 -14.81 4.27
N TYR A 90 2.71 -14.57 3.37
CA TYR A 90 3.92 -13.81 3.70
C TYR A 90 4.61 -13.20 2.48
N TRP A 91 5.42 -12.18 2.72
CA TRP A 91 6.47 -11.73 1.80
C TRP A 91 7.81 -12.20 2.36
N ASP A 92 8.62 -12.87 1.55
CA ASP A 92 10.04 -13.01 1.85
C ASP A 92 10.74 -11.65 1.72
N ILE A 93 11.74 -11.45 2.56
CA ILE A 93 12.44 -10.17 2.64
C ILE A 93 13.23 -9.88 1.37
N GLU A 94 13.79 -10.90 0.72
CA GLU A 94 14.55 -10.76 -0.52
C GLU A 94 13.70 -10.20 -1.67
N SER A 95 12.53 -10.79 -1.94
CA SER A 95 11.62 -10.30 -2.98
C SER A 95 11.07 -8.91 -2.65
N LEU A 96 10.83 -8.63 -1.37
CA LEU A 96 10.37 -7.33 -0.92
C LEU A 96 11.45 -6.25 -1.10
N GLU A 97 12.70 -6.56 -0.77
CA GLU A 97 13.86 -5.68 -0.94
C GLU A 97 14.15 -5.42 -2.42
N LYS A 98 14.11 -6.46 -3.25
CA LYS A 98 14.21 -6.30 -4.71
C LYS A 98 13.13 -5.37 -5.22
N LYS A 99 11.87 -5.60 -4.84
CA LYS A 99 10.74 -4.74 -5.28
C LYS A 99 10.89 -3.30 -4.78
N PHE A 100 11.41 -3.12 -3.58
CA PHE A 100 11.70 -1.82 -3.01
C PHE A 100 12.74 -1.06 -3.84
N HIS A 101 13.88 -1.69 -4.17
CA HIS A 101 14.94 -1.07 -4.98
C HIS A 101 14.50 -0.81 -6.42
N ASP A 102 13.68 -1.68 -7.01
CA ASP A 102 13.10 -1.48 -8.33
C ASP A 102 12.12 -0.29 -8.37
N LYS A 103 11.64 0.21 -7.22
CA LYS A 103 10.55 1.20 -7.17
C LYS A 103 10.83 2.48 -6.41
N LEU A 104 11.70 2.49 -5.41
CA LEU A 104 11.91 3.64 -4.53
C LEU A 104 13.38 4.14 -4.45
N PRO A 105 14.24 4.01 -5.47
CA PRO A 105 15.58 4.60 -5.39
C PRO A 105 15.51 6.14 -5.32
N ALA A 106 14.56 6.73 -6.04
CA ALA A 106 14.21 8.14 -5.96
C ALA A 106 12.70 8.32 -6.23
N LEU A 107 12.09 9.30 -5.56
CA LEU A 107 10.68 9.61 -5.69
C LEU A 107 10.50 11.09 -6.01
N VAL A 108 9.90 11.39 -7.16
CA VAL A 108 9.35 12.72 -7.45
C VAL A 108 7.93 12.78 -6.91
N TYR A 109 7.75 13.56 -5.86
CA TYR A 109 6.48 13.78 -5.18
C TYR A 109 5.87 15.11 -5.61
N VAL A 110 4.77 15.06 -6.37
CA VAL A 110 4.10 16.23 -6.94
C VAL A 110 2.79 16.48 -6.20
N LEU A 111 2.58 17.73 -5.81
CA LEU A 111 1.42 18.20 -5.09
C LEU A 111 0.52 19.04 -5.99
N ALA A 112 -0.78 18.78 -5.91
CA ALA A 112 -1.78 19.52 -6.64
C ALA A 112 -2.86 20.13 -5.74
N ASP A 113 -3.22 21.38 -6.00
CA ASP A 113 -4.50 21.92 -5.55
C ASP A 113 -5.63 21.33 -6.39
N ARG A 114 -6.78 21.09 -5.77
CA ARG A 114 -7.97 20.54 -6.42
C ARG A 114 -9.10 21.57 -6.41
N LYS A 115 -9.80 21.70 -7.54
CA LYS A 115 -11.06 22.43 -7.63
C LYS A 115 -12.12 21.62 -8.38
N ILE A 116 -13.38 21.71 -7.96
CA ILE A 116 -14.50 21.17 -8.73
C ILE A 116 -15.15 22.33 -9.51
N ILE A 117 -15.27 22.18 -10.83
CA ILE A 117 -15.92 23.15 -11.72
C ILE A 117 -16.91 22.40 -12.59
N LYS A 118 -18.21 22.75 -12.53
CA LYS A 118 -19.28 22.08 -13.30
C LYS A 118 -19.23 20.54 -13.18
N ASN A 119 -19.13 20.02 -11.95
CA ASN A 119 -19.00 18.59 -11.63
C ASN A 119 -17.77 17.88 -12.21
N LYS A 120 -16.77 18.62 -12.69
CA LYS A 120 -15.47 18.07 -13.12
C LYS A 120 -14.39 18.45 -12.12
N GLU A 121 -13.54 17.48 -11.78
CA GLU A 121 -12.39 17.68 -10.91
C GLU A 121 -11.21 18.21 -11.75
N HIS A 122 -10.65 19.34 -11.31
CA HIS A 122 -9.49 20.00 -11.92
C HIS A 122 -8.33 20.00 -10.93
N PHE A 123 -7.12 19.86 -11.47
CA PHE A 123 -5.87 19.81 -10.69
C PHE A 123 -4.91 20.89 -11.16
N ASN A 124 -4.34 21.61 -10.19
CA ASN A 124 -3.24 22.53 -10.42
C ASN A 124 -1.98 21.99 -9.74
N PHE A 125 -1.11 21.32 -10.50
CA PHE A 125 0.17 20.78 -10.03
C PHE A 125 1.18 21.93 -9.89
N ASN A 126 1.42 22.36 -8.66
CA ASN A 126 2.13 23.63 -8.41
C ASN A 126 3.25 23.52 -7.37
N GLU A 127 3.57 22.31 -6.93
CA GLU A 127 4.64 22.07 -5.97
C GLU A 127 5.20 20.66 -6.20
N ALA A 128 6.52 20.52 -6.21
CA ALA A 128 7.15 19.22 -6.42
C ALA A 128 8.45 19.07 -5.63
N TYR A 129 8.72 17.83 -5.19
CA TYR A 129 9.92 17.47 -4.44
C TYR A 129 10.58 16.22 -5.02
N LEU A 130 11.90 16.23 -5.11
CA LEU A 130 12.71 15.03 -5.26
C LEU A 130 13.09 14.52 -3.87
N LEU A 131 12.71 13.27 -3.58
CA LEU A 131 13.00 12.56 -2.35
C LEU A 131 13.93 11.39 -2.66
N THR A 132 15.07 11.31 -1.98
CA THR A 132 16.08 10.26 -2.23
C THR A 132 16.60 9.64 -0.93
N ASP A 133 17.39 8.58 -1.08
CA ASP A 133 18.11 7.90 0.00
C ASP A 133 17.18 7.23 1.02
N PHE A 134 16.11 6.61 0.50
CA PHE A 134 15.29 5.69 1.27
C PHE A 134 15.96 4.30 1.24
N ASP A 135 16.43 3.85 2.41
CA ASP A 135 17.01 2.52 2.57
C ASP A 135 15.99 1.49 3.07
N PHE A 136 16.24 0.22 2.73
CA PHE A 136 15.32 -0.87 3.03
C PHE A 136 15.22 -1.18 4.54
N GLU A 137 16.28 -0.94 5.32
CA GLU A 137 16.24 -1.09 6.78
C GLU A 137 15.30 -0.07 7.42
N SER A 138 15.34 1.18 6.95
CA SER A 138 14.41 2.24 7.32
C SER A 138 12.98 1.86 6.94
N PHE A 139 12.76 1.29 5.75
CA PHE A 139 11.45 0.76 5.34
C PHE A 139 10.91 -0.28 6.34
N LYS A 140 11.72 -1.30 6.70
CA LYS A 140 11.32 -2.33 7.68
C LYS A 140 11.01 -1.72 9.05
N LYS A 141 11.80 -0.74 9.51
CA LYS A 141 11.54 -0.01 10.77
C LYS A 141 10.22 0.74 10.71
N MET A 142 9.91 1.39 9.59
CA MET A 142 8.65 2.10 9.40
C MET A 142 7.44 1.15 9.36
N VAL A 143 7.57 -0.05 8.78
CA VAL A 143 6.53 -1.09 8.86
C VAL A 143 6.30 -1.53 10.31
N LYS A 144 7.36 -1.82 11.07
CA LYS A 144 7.26 -2.18 12.49
C LYS A 144 6.62 -1.07 13.35
N LYS A 145 6.81 0.20 12.97
CA LYS A 145 6.24 1.37 13.64
C LYS A 145 4.82 1.73 13.19
N ASP A 146 4.24 1.01 12.24
CA ASP A 146 2.95 1.30 11.59
C ASP A 146 2.93 2.66 10.86
N GLU A 147 4.09 3.15 10.41
CA GLU A 147 4.19 4.33 9.52
C GLU A 147 3.99 3.91 8.06
N ILE A 148 4.43 2.69 7.74
CA ILE A 148 4.06 1.96 6.53
C ILE A 148 3.16 0.80 6.93
N VAL A 149 2.07 0.62 6.21
CA VAL A 149 1.07 -0.43 6.43
C VAL A 149 0.81 -1.19 5.14
N VAL A 150 0.13 -2.33 5.24
CA VAL A 150 -0.23 -3.15 4.09
C VAL A 150 -1.73 -3.11 3.85
N ASP A 151 -2.16 -2.80 2.63
CA ASP A 151 -3.56 -2.77 2.24
C ASP A 151 -3.91 -3.95 1.33
N PHE A 152 -4.79 -4.83 1.81
CA PHE A 152 -5.54 -5.74 0.92
C PHE A 152 -6.66 -4.99 0.24
N ARG A 153 -6.85 -5.24 -1.06
CA ARG A 153 -7.79 -4.54 -1.92
C ARG A 153 -8.41 -5.50 -2.93
N MET A 154 -9.19 -6.44 -2.42
CA MET A 154 -9.78 -7.50 -3.22
C MET A 154 -11.28 -7.67 -2.96
N TYR A 155 -12.03 -8.20 -3.92
CA TYR A 155 -13.45 -8.50 -3.79
C TYR A 155 -13.89 -9.58 -4.78
N TYR A 156 -15.03 -10.22 -4.49
CA TYR A 156 -15.73 -11.05 -5.47
C TYR A 156 -16.55 -10.20 -6.43
N ARG A 157 -16.37 -10.42 -7.73
CA ARG A 157 -17.28 -9.93 -8.75
C ARG A 157 -18.63 -10.67 -8.67
N PRO A 158 -19.71 -10.13 -9.27
CA PRO A 158 -21.01 -10.81 -9.33
C PRO A 158 -20.96 -12.22 -9.93
N ASP A 159 -20.01 -12.49 -10.83
CA ASP A 159 -19.78 -13.80 -11.46
C ASP A 159 -19.01 -14.81 -10.57
N GLY A 160 -18.67 -14.42 -9.33
CA GLY A 160 -17.90 -15.25 -8.39
C GLY A 160 -16.38 -15.22 -8.59
N SER A 161 -15.87 -14.54 -9.63
CA SER A 161 -14.43 -14.39 -9.83
C SER A 161 -13.84 -13.36 -8.87
N VAL A 162 -12.57 -13.58 -8.47
CA VAL A 162 -11.86 -12.64 -7.59
C VAL A 162 -11.28 -11.50 -8.41
N ARG A 163 -11.58 -10.26 -8.01
CA ARG A 163 -10.85 -9.06 -8.44
C ARG A 163 -9.91 -8.62 -7.33
N ASN A 164 -8.61 -8.73 -7.56
CA ASN A 164 -7.57 -8.18 -6.70
C ASN A 164 -6.90 -6.98 -7.39
N HIS A 165 -6.82 -5.84 -6.70
CA HIS A 165 -6.16 -4.61 -7.17
C HIS A 165 -4.67 -4.53 -6.80
N GLY A 166 -4.12 -5.63 -6.29
CA GLY A 166 -2.79 -5.68 -5.72
C GLY A 166 -2.78 -5.30 -4.25
N THR A 167 -1.86 -5.87 -3.51
CA THR A 167 -1.61 -5.61 -2.10
C THR A 167 -0.61 -4.48 -2.00
N GLY A 168 -1.03 -3.37 -1.41
CA GLY A 168 -0.27 -2.12 -1.42
C GLY A 168 0.53 -1.94 -0.14
N PHE A 169 1.83 -1.71 -0.25
CA PHE A 169 2.61 -1.10 0.84
C PHE A 169 2.40 0.41 0.78
N ARG A 170 1.77 0.96 1.81
CA ARG A 170 1.33 2.36 1.84
C ARG A 170 1.92 3.10 3.03
N VAL A 171 2.40 4.30 2.80
CA VAL A 171 2.94 5.18 3.84
C VAL A 171 1.88 6.20 4.26
N LYS A 172 1.74 6.42 5.57
CA LYS A 172 0.94 7.53 6.09
C LYS A 172 1.53 8.85 5.59
N ILE A 173 0.70 9.74 5.04
CA ILE A 173 1.21 10.89 4.30
C ILE A 173 2.07 11.82 5.17
N ASN A 174 1.69 12.01 6.43
CA ASN A 174 2.46 12.78 7.41
C ASN A 174 3.77 12.10 7.87
N LYS A 175 4.06 10.90 7.39
CA LYS A 175 5.30 10.15 7.62
C LYS A 175 6.13 9.95 6.35
N LEU A 176 5.66 10.43 5.19
CA LEU A 176 6.36 10.24 3.92
C LEU A 176 7.80 10.75 4.00
N TYR A 177 8.02 11.96 4.52
CA TYR A 177 9.36 12.53 4.61
C TYR A 177 10.27 11.84 5.65
N HIS A 178 9.74 10.99 6.54
CA HIS A 178 10.57 10.19 7.44
C HIS A 178 11.30 9.05 6.70
N ALA A 179 10.79 8.65 5.53
CA ALA A 179 11.39 7.58 4.73
C ALA A 179 12.67 8.02 4.02
N PHE A 180 12.79 9.29 3.67
CA PHE A 180 13.84 9.79 2.78
C PHE A 180 14.79 10.71 3.56
N LYS A 181 16.10 10.51 3.40
CA LYS A 181 17.09 11.38 4.06
C LYS A 181 17.20 12.74 3.39
N ASN A 182 17.00 12.78 2.07
CA ASN A 182 17.20 13.96 1.25
C ASN A 182 15.86 14.42 0.63
N LYS A 183 15.63 15.74 0.67
CA LYS A 183 14.45 16.42 0.10
C LYS A 183 14.91 17.67 -0.64
N LYS A 184 14.69 17.71 -1.96
CA LYS A 184 14.97 18.86 -2.82
C LYS A 184 13.68 19.37 -3.46
N LYS A 185 13.36 20.65 -3.31
CA LYS A 185 12.23 21.27 -4.02
C LYS A 185 12.57 21.42 -5.51
N LEU A 186 11.64 21.07 -6.38
CA LEU A 186 11.79 21.12 -7.84
C LEU A 186 10.96 22.25 -8.47
N ILE A 187 9.76 22.48 -7.93
CA ILE A 187 8.80 23.53 -8.30
C ILE A 187 8.27 24.12 -7.00
#